data_AF-A0A846AXL7-F1
#
_entry.id   AF-A0A846AXL7-F1
#
_cell.length_a   1.000
_cell.length_b   1.000
_cell.length_c   1.000
_cell.angle_alpha   90.00
_cell.angle_beta   90.00
_cell.angle_gamma   90.00
#
_symmetry.space_group_name_H-M   'P 1'
#
loop_
_entity.id
_entity.type
_entity.pdbx_description
1 polymer ?
#
loop_
_entity_poly.entity_id
_entity_poly.type
_entity_poly.pdbx_seq_one_letter_code
_entity_poly.pdbx_strand_id
1 'polypeptide(L)' 'MQVGWNRGKRVRGNIIYITLGEGKVYVEYDGIEHGITQDLIDQGIPQNHIILGHLWEMNAENFANRE' A
#
# COMPACT_ATOMS: atom_id res chain seq x y z
N MET A 1 11.49 -2.39 3.84
CA MET A 1 11.97 -3.79 3.85
C MET A 1 12.77 -4.04 5.12
N GLN A 2 12.35 -4.98 5.95
CA GLN A 2 13.13 -5.48 7.08
C GLN A 2 13.73 -6.84 6.71
N VAL A 3 15.05 -6.94 6.88
CA VAL A 3 15.80 -8.15 6.56
C VAL A 3 16.85 -8.31 7.65
N GLY A 4 16.77 -9.38 8.44
CA GLY A 4 17.66 -9.55 9.59
C GLY A 4 17.55 -10.91 10.24
N TRP A 5 18.05 -11.00 11.46
CA TRP A 5 17.99 -12.19 12.30
C TRP A 5 17.47 -11.79 13.68
N ASN A 6 16.58 -12.62 14.24
CA ASN A 6 16.07 -12.46 15.60
C ASN A 6 16.18 -13.81 16.32
N ARG A 7 17.04 -13.89 17.34
CA ARG A 7 17.27 -15.10 18.16
C ARG A 7 17.51 -16.36 17.30
N GLY A 8 18.38 -16.24 16.30
CA GLY A 8 18.73 -17.33 15.38
C GLY A 8 17.68 -17.63 14.30
N LYS A 9 16.55 -16.92 14.27
CA LYS A 9 15.54 -17.05 13.21
C LYS A 9 15.71 -15.94 12.17
N ARG A 10 15.62 -16.29 10.89
CA ARG A 10 15.61 -15.32 9.80
C ARG A 10 14.34 -14.49 9.86
N VAL A 11 14.48 -13.16 9.80
CA VAL A 11 13.36 -12.22 9.70
C VAL A 11 13.40 -11.58 8.31
N ARG A 12 12.26 -11.62 7.62
CA ARG A 12 12.02 -10.93 6.36
C ARG A 12 10.59 -10.41 6.35
N GLY A 13 10.40 -9.13 6.09
CA GLY A 13 9.07 -8.52 6.02
C GLY A 13 9.09 -7.14 5.38
N ASN A 14 7.94 -6.69 4.92
CA ASN A 14 7.73 -5.30 4.52
C ASN A 14 7.09 -4.54 5.68
N ILE A 15 7.40 -3.25 5.80
CA ILE A 15 6.68 -2.34 6.70
C ILE A 15 5.65 -1.57 5.88
N ILE A 16 6.03 -1.10 4.69
CA ILE A 16 5.13 -0.54 3.69
C ILE A 16 5.45 -1.21 2.35
N TYR A 17 4.42 -1.47 1.55
CA TYR A 17 4.53 -1.81 0.14
C TYR A 17 3.57 -0.94 -0.66
N ILE A 18 4.11 -0.15 -1.59
CA ILE A 18 3.35 0.77 -2.44
C ILE A 18 3.71 0.52 -3.91
N THR A 19 2.70 0.50 -4.78
CA THR A 19 2.88 0.53 -6.23
C THR A 19 2.33 1.84 -6.82
N LEU A 20 2.82 2.23 -7.99
CA LEU A 20 2.37 3.43 -8.71
C LEU A 20 1.88 3.00 -10.09
N GLY A 21 0.68 3.46 -10.47
CA GLY A 21 0.07 3.15 -11.75
C GLY A 21 -1.04 4.15 -12.08
N GLU A 22 -1.22 4.49 -13.36
CA GLU A 22 -2.32 5.37 -13.80
C GLU A 22 -2.43 6.71 -13.02
N GLY A 23 -1.30 7.27 -12.57
CA GLY A 23 -1.28 8.50 -11.78
C GLY A 23 -1.80 8.36 -10.34
N LYS A 24 -1.94 7.13 -9.84
CA LYS A 24 -2.40 6.78 -8.49
C LYS A 24 -1.33 6.07 -7.68
N VAL A 25 -1.49 6.14 -6.36
CA VAL A 25 -0.67 5.47 -5.35
C VAL A 25 -1.48 4.32 -4.78
N TYR A 26 -0.91 3.12 -4.84
CA TYR A 26 -1.57 1.89 -4.38
C TYR A 26 -0.86 1.41 -3.13
N VAL A 27 -1.53 1.50 -1.97
CA VAL A 27 -0.99 1.04 -0.68
C VAL A 27 -1.32 -0.43 -0.52
N GLU A 28 -0.45 -1.30 -1.03
CA GLU A 28 -0.60 -2.75 -1.03
C GLU A 28 -0.48 -3.37 0.35
N TYR A 29 0.42 -2.82 1.17
CA TYR A 29 0.60 -3.21 2.54
C TYR A 29 1.05 -2.01 3.37
N ASP A 30 0.45 -1.86 4.54
CA ASP A 30 0.83 -0.86 5.53
C ASP A 30 0.85 -1.51 6.91
N GLY A 31 2.04 -1.59 7.49
CA GLY A 31 2.32 -2.12 8.82
C GLY A 31 2.66 -1.03 9.83
N ILE A 32 2.42 0.24 9.50
CA ILE A 32 2.59 1.36 10.41
C ILE A 32 1.30 1.56 11.21
N GLU A 33 1.41 1.76 12.52
CA GLU A 33 0.25 1.92 13.42
C GLU A 33 -0.64 3.12 13.04
N HIS A 34 -0.05 4.27 12.73
CA HIS A 34 -0.78 5.48 12.36
C HIS A 34 -1.26 5.50 10.89
N GLY A 35 -0.76 4.58 10.06
CA GLY A 35 -1.07 4.48 8.65
C GLY A 35 -0.41 5.54 7.76
N ILE A 36 0.06 5.14 6.58
CA ILE A 36 0.79 6.00 5.64
C ILE A 36 -0.13 6.94 4.84
N THR A 37 -1.45 6.69 4.83
CA THR A 37 -2.41 7.44 4.01
C THR A 37 -2.45 8.93 4.37
N GLN A 38 -2.44 9.26 5.67
CA GLN A 38 -2.48 10.66 6.08
C GLN A 38 -1.19 11.39 5.72
N ASP A 39 -0.03 10.74 5.90
CA ASP A 39 1.26 11.29 5.52
C ASP A 39 1.30 11.64 4.01
N LEU A 40 0.72 10.79 3.16
CA LEU A 40 0.64 11.05 1.72
C LEU A 40 -0.27 12.26 1.39
N ILE A 41 -1.39 12.40 2.09
CA ILE A 41 -2.30 13.55 1.94
C ILE A 41 -1.60 14.84 2.37
N ASP A 42 -0.90 14.82 3.51
CA ASP A 42 -0.20 15.98 4.05
C ASP A 42 0.96 16.43 3.17
N GLN A 43 1.53 15.51 2.37
CA GLN A 43 2.51 15.82 1.33
C GLN A 43 1.88 16.26 -0.01
N GLY A 44 0.55 16.39 -0.07
CA GLY A 44 -0.17 16.95 -1.20
C GLY A 44 -0.70 15.94 -2.22
N ILE A 45 -0.70 14.64 -1.91
CA ILE A 45 -1.35 13.64 -2.76
C ILE A 45 -2.87 13.72 -2.54
N PRO A 46 -3.68 13.97 -3.58
CA PRO A 46 -5.12 13.98 -3.44
C PRO A 46 -5.61 12.64 -2.88
N GLN A 47 -6.52 12.66 -1.90
CA GLN A 47 -7.03 11.44 -1.26
C GLN A 47 -7.63 10.45 -2.27
N ASN A 48 -8.30 10.94 -3.32
CA ASN A 48 -8.87 10.12 -4.39
C ASN A 48 -7.82 9.49 -5.34
N HIS A 49 -6.54 9.82 -5.20
CA HIS A 49 -5.43 9.20 -5.90
C HIS A 49 -4.75 8.09 -5.07
N ILE A 50 -5.15 7.90 -3.80
CA ILE A 50 -4.60 6.87 -2.92
C ILE A 50 -5.59 5.72 -2.84
N ILE A 51 -5.19 4.54 -3.29
CA ILE A 51 -6.02 3.34 -3.28
C ILE A 51 -5.43 2.31 -2.33
N LEU A 52 -6.25 1.74 -1.46
CA LEU A 52 -5.83 0.71 -0.51
C LEU A 52 -5.87 -0.67 -1.18
N GLY A 53 -4.69 -1.22 -1.49
CA GLY A 53 -4.40 -2.49 -2.20
C GLY A 53 -5.14 -3.72 -1.68
N HIS A 54 -5.31 -3.82 -0.36
CA HIS A 54 -6.00 -4.93 0.28
C HIS A 54 -7.54 -4.88 0.13
N LEU A 55 -8.11 -3.77 -0.35
CA LEU A 55 -9.54 -3.65 -0.65
C LEU A 55 -9.86 -3.94 -2.13
N TRP A 56 -8.88 -4.39 -2.93
CA TRP A 56 -9.04 -4.56 -4.37
C TRP A 56 -9.89 -5.77 -4.78
N GLU A 57 -9.98 -6.82 -3.96
CA GLU A 57 -10.91 -7.93 -4.24
C GLU A 57 -12.37 -7.47 -4.30
N MET A 58 -12.73 -6.38 -3.61
CA MET A 58 -14.07 -5.77 -3.70
C MET A 58 -14.25 -4.88 -4.94
N ASN A 59 -13.18 -4.56 -5.66
CA ASN A 59 -13.19 -3.64 -6.81
C ASN A 59 -12.74 -4.30 -8.13
N ALA A 60 -12.29 -5.55 -8.15
CA ALA A 60 -11.85 -6.23 -9.37
C ALA A 60 -12.95 -6.33 -10.44
N GLU A 61 -14.23 -6.37 -10.05
CA GLU A 61 -15.37 -6.27 -10.97
C GLU A 61 -15.49 -4.87 -11.63
N ASN A 62 -14.93 -3.82 -11.01
CA ASN A 62 -14.95 -2.45 -11.54
C ASN A 62 -13.83 -2.17 -12.55
N PHE A 63 -12.76 -2.98 -12.58
CA PHE A 63 -11.64 -2.80 -13.52
C PHE A 63 -11.76 -3.68 -14.77
N ALA A 64 -12.39 -4.85 -14.67
CA ALA A 64 -12.68 -5.70 -15.83
C ALA A 64 -13.71 -5.10 -16.80
N ASN A 65 -14.43 -4.04 -16.39
CA ASN A 65 -15.46 -3.35 -17.18
C ASN A 65 -15.05 -1.94 -17.65
N ARG A 66 -13.77 -1.58 -17.58
CA ARG A 66 -13.26 -0.37 -18.24
C ARG A 66 -12.48 -0.81 -19.49
N GLU A 67 -13.24 -0.94 -20.58
CA GLU A 67 -12.90 -1.07 -22.02
C GLU A 67 -11.53 -1.64 -22.40
#